data_AF-A0A962DXC9-F1
#
_entry.id   AF-A0A962DXC9-F1
#
_cell.length_a   1.000
_cell.length_b   1.000
_cell.length_c   1.000
_cell.angle_alpha   90.00
_cell.angle_beta   90.00
_cell.angle_gamma   90.00
#
_symmetry.space_group_name_H-M   'P 1'
#
loop_
_entity.id
_entity.type
_entity.pdbx_description
1 polymer ?
#
loop_
_entity_poly.entity_id
_entity_poly.type
_entity_poly.pdbx_seq_one_letter_code
_entity_poly.pdbx_strand_id
1 'polypeptide(L)'
;MKKQTLHQCNWNEISDFSFYCQLIDVEKDELLIYADEICSDGYNKIMKTVSKYQINVSIILVNNFGNIPTISHQQWVELTEKFEKIYTWK
;
A
#
# COMPACT_ATOMS: atom_id res chain seq x y z
N MET A 1 21.49 -8.47 8.76
CA MET A 1 20.03 -8.48 8.93
C MET A 1 19.42 -7.75 7.75
N LYS A 2 18.55 -8.40 6.95
CA LYS A 2 17.80 -7.72 5.91
C LYS A 2 16.69 -6.92 6.61
N LYS A 3 16.82 -5.59 6.68
CA LYS A 3 15.84 -4.71 7.32
C LYS A 3 14.63 -4.59 6.40
N GLN A 4 13.54 -5.27 6.73
CA GLN A 4 12.29 -5.24 5.95
C GLN A 4 11.51 -3.97 6.30
N THR A 5 10.93 -3.31 5.30
CA THR A 5 10.18 -2.06 5.47
C THR A 5 8.73 -2.20 5.01
N LEU A 6 7.79 -1.80 5.87
CA LEU A 6 6.41 -1.53 5.48
C LEU A 6 6.32 -0.09 4.97
N HIS A 7 6.01 0.05 3.69
CA HIS A 7 5.81 1.33 3.01
C HIS A 7 4.35 1.74 3.15
N GLN A 8 4.08 2.80 3.91
CA GLN A 8 2.74 3.35 4.09
C GLN A 8 2.54 4.55 3.17
N CYS A 9 1.52 4.50 2.33
CA CYS A 9 1.24 5.51 1.32
C CYS A 9 -0.19 6.01 1.45
N ASN A 10 -0.35 7.32 1.62
CA ASN A 10 -1.66 7.95 1.49
C ASN A 10 -2.01 8.08 0.00
N TRP A 11 -3.07 7.39 -0.45
CA TRP A 11 -3.49 7.49 -1.85
C TRP A 11 -3.90 8.92 -2.24
N ASN A 12 -4.46 9.67 -1.30
CA ASN A 12 -4.95 11.03 -1.54
C ASN A 12 -3.81 12.05 -1.70
N GLU A 13 -2.60 11.74 -1.23
CA GLU A 13 -1.45 12.67 -1.25
C GLU A 13 -0.40 12.30 -2.30
N ILE A 14 -0.38 11.06 -2.79
CA ILE A 14 0.65 10.62 -3.73
C ILE A 14 0.44 11.17 -5.14
N SER A 15 1.39 12.00 -5.58
CA SER A 15 1.37 12.62 -6.92
C SER A 15 1.92 11.71 -8.03
N ASP A 16 2.94 10.90 -7.74
CA ASP A 16 3.52 9.94 -8.68
C ASP A 16 3.69 8.54 -8.07
N PHE A 17 2.58 7.79 -8.07
CA PHE A 17 2.55 6.42 -7.57
C PHE A 17 3.49 5.47 -8.32
N SER A 18 3.74 5.72 -9.62
CA SER A 18 4.58 4.83 -10.43
C SER A 18 6.07 5.02 -10.15
N PHE A 19 6.51 6.26 -9.90
CA PHE A 19 7.86 6.53 -9.43
C PHE A 19 8.08 5.93 -8.05
N TYR A 20 7.13 6.10 -7.12
CA TYR A 20 7.26 5.53 -5.78
C TYR A 20 7.41 4.02 -5.77
N CYS A 21 6.60 3.31 -6.57
CA CYS A 21 6.69 1.85 -6.70
C CYS A 21 8.08 1.36 -7.19
N GLN A 22 8.85 2.18 -7.91
CA GLN A 22 10.20 1.81 -8.36
C GLN A 22 11.24 1.80 -7.23
N LEU A 23 10.94 2.46 -6.11
CA LEU A 23 11.87 2.60 -4.98
C LEU A 23 11.72 1.47 -3.96
N ILE A 24 10.68 0.64 -4.07
CA ILE A 24 10.36 -0.42 -3.12
C ILE A 24 11.19 -1.68 -3.46
N ASP A 25 11.91 -2.22 -2.48
CA ASP A 25 12.64 -3.48 -2.61
C ASP A 25 11.69 -4.67 -2.46
N VAL A 26 11.13 -5.14 -3.58
CA VAL A 26 10.06 -6.14 -3.60
C VAL A 26 10.42 -7.52 -3.02
N GLU A 27 11.70 -7.81 -2.80
CA GLU A 27 12.10 -9.04 -2.09
C GLU A 27 11.92 -8.94 -0.57
N LYS A 28 11.80 -7.73 -0.03
CA LYS A 28 11.89 -7.46 1.42
C LYS A 28 10.76 -6.59 1.94
N ASP A 29 10.17 -5.78 1.10
CA ASP A 29 9.29 -4.71 1.47
C ASP A 29 7.85 -4.98 0.99
N GLU A 30 6.89 -4.42 1.71
CA GLU A 30 5.46 -4.46 1.34
C GLU A 30 4.87 -3.05 1.34
N LEU A 31 3.83 -2.86 0.54
CA LEU A 31 3.11 -1.59 0.42
C LEU A 31 1.76 -1.67 1.14
N LEU A 32 1.50 -0.69 1.99
CA LEU A 32 0.20 -0.42 2.58
C LEU A 32 -0.32 0.91 2.03
N ILE A 33 -1.43 0.86 1.32
CA ILE A 33 -2.13 2.06 0.86
C ILE A 33 -3.27 2.35 1.83
N TYR A 34 -3.38 3.58 2.30
CA TYR A 34 -4.52 4.03 3.08
C TYR A 34 -5.18 5.23 2.40
N ALA A 35 -6.52 5.26 2.45
CA ALA A 35 -7.32 6.31 1.82
C ALA A 35 -8.70 6.40 2.49
N ASP A 36 -9.32 7.58 2.42
CA ASP A 36 -10.72 7.72 2.83
C ASP A 36 -11.64 6.96 1.87
N GLU A 37 -11.43 7.13 0.57
CA GLU A 37 -12.16 6.46 -0.50
C GLU A 37 -11.24 6.23 -1.71
N ILE A 38 -11.53 5.19 -2.48
CA ILE A 38 -10.90 4.91 -3.77
C ILE A 38 -12.01 4.56 -4.76
N CYS A 39 -12.06 5.23 -5.90
CA CYS A 39 -12.94 4.85 -6.98
C CYS A 39 -12.40 3.63 -7.75
N SER A 40 -13.26 2.92 -8.49
CA SER A 40 -12.86 1.74 -9.26
C SER A 40 -11.68 1.99 -10.20
N ASP A 41 -11.63 3.16 -10.85
CA ASP A 41 -10.51 3.54 -11.74
C ASP A 41 -9.21 3.72 -10.96
N GLY A 42 -9.27 4.33 -9.77
CA GLY A 42 -8.13 4.46 -8.86
C GLY A 42 -7.60 3.10 -8.41
N TYR A 43 -8.50 2.20 -7.99
CA TYR A 43 -8.14 0.83 -7.63
C TYR A 43 -7.51 0.07 -8.80
N ASN A 44 -8.10 0.15 -10.00
CA ASN A 44 -7.53 -0.47 -11.20
C ASN A 44 -6.14 0.08 -11.53
N LYS A 45 -5.92 1.39 -11.36
CA LYS A 45 -4.62 2.03 -11.54
C LYS A 45 -3.59 1.53 -10.51
N ILE A 46 -3.99 1.41 -9.24
CA ILE A 46 -3.15 0.84 -8.18
C ILE A 46 -2.75 -0.58 -8.56
N MET A 47 -3.73 -1.46 -8.80
CA MET A 47 -3.50 -2.87 -9.07
C MET A 47 -2.63 -3.08 -10.32
N LYS A 48 -2.89 -2.33 -11.39
CA LYS A 48 -2.05 -2.36 -12.60
C LYS A 48 -0.60 -1.98 -12.29
N THR A 49 -0.38 -0.97 -11.46
CA THR A 49 0.96 -0.47 -11.12
C THR A 49 1.70 -1.44 -10.21
N VAL A 50 1.09 -1.88 -9.10
CA VAL A 50 1.73 -2.82 -8.17
C VAL A 50 1.99 -4.17 -8.84
N SER A 51 1.10 -4.65 -9.72
CA SER A 51 1.35 -5.87 -10.50
C SER A 51 2.52 -5.70 -11.48
N LYS A 52 2.66 -4.53 -12.11
CA LYS A 52 3.80 -4.23 -12.99
C LYS A 52 5.13 -4.31 -12.23
N TYR A 53 5.16 -3.83 -10.98
CA TYR A 53 6.36 -3.83 -10.15
C TYR A 53 6.49 -5.06 -9.24
N GLN A 54 5.52 -5.99 -9.25
CA GLN A 54 5.48 -7.19 -8.41
C GLN A 54 5.50 -6.88 -6.89
N ILE A 55 4.87 -5.77 -6.50
CA ILE A 55 4.78 -5.35 -5.11
C ILE A 55 3.60 -6.03 -4.43
N ASN A 56 3.82 -6.64 -3.27
CA ASN A 56 2.74 -7.10 -2.41
C ASN A 56 2.08 -5.88 -1.75
N VAL A 57 0.77 -5.70 -1.97
CA VAL A 57 0.02 -4.52 -1.51
C VAL A 57 -1.14 -4.93 -0.61
N SER A 58 -1.34 -4.16 0.44
CA SER A 58 -2.56 -4.14 1.25
C SER A 58 -3.21 -2.76 1.17
N ILE A 59 -4.53 -2.70 1.23
CA ILE A 59 -5.29 -1.45 1.13
C ILE A 59 -6.18 -1.30 2.37
N ILE A 60 -6.24 -0.11 2.93
CA ILE A 60 -7.17 0.30 3.98
C ILE A 60 -8.06 1.41 3.44
N LEU A 61 -9.38 1.17 3.44
CA LEU A 61 -10.39 2.17 3.08
C LEU A 61 -11.31 2.46 4.25
N VAL A 62 -11.50 3.75 4.56
CA VAL A 62 -12.46 4.19 5.59
C VAL A 62 -13.89 4.06 5.06
N ASN A 63 -14.14 4.52 3.83
CA ASN A 63 -15.43 4.51 3.16
C ASN A 63 -15.41 3.61 1.93
N ASN A 64 -15.59 2.31 2.14
CA ASN A 64 -15.49 1.30 1.08
C ASN A 64 -16.81 1.07 0.31
N PHE A 65 -17.33 2.12 -0.34
CA PHE A 65 -18.56 2.01 -1.13
C PHE A 65 -18.44 1.08 -2.34
N GLY A 66 -17.22 0.90 -2.86
CA GLY A 66 -16.94 0.09 -4.04
C GLY A 66 -16.74 -1.40 -3.77
N ASN A 67 -16.85 -1.86 -2.51
CA ASN A 67 -16.47 -3.22 -2.10
C ASN A 67 -15.06 -3.62 -2.57
N ILE A 68 -14.13 -2.67 -2.57
CA ILE A 68 -12.72 -2.90 -2.91
C ILE A 68 -12.11 -3.79 -1.81
N PRO A 69 -11.26 -4.78 -2.15
CA PRO A 69 -10.55 -5.56 -1.15
C PRO A 69 -9.76 -4.64 -0.20
N THR A 70 -10.16 -4.63 1.06
CA THR A 70 -9.54 -3.83 2.13
C THR A 70 -9.23 -4.75 3.30
N ILE A 71 -8.10 -4.53 3.96
CA ILE A 71 -7.75 -5.23 5.19
C ILE A 71 -8.46 -4.60 6.39
N SER A 72 -8.67 -5.40 7.43
CA SER A 72 -9.19 -4.96 8.72
C SER A 72 -8.13 -4.26 9.57
N HIS A 73 -8.57 -3.58 10.63
CA HIS A 73 -7.65 -2.97 11.61
C HIS A 73 -6.69 -3.99 12.24
N GLN A 74 -7.18 -5.20 12.57
CA GLN A 74 -6.33 -6.24 13.15
C GLN A 74 -5.21 -6.66 12.17
N GLN A 75 -5.55 -6.89 10.91
CA GLN A 75 -4.56 -7.23 9.87
C GLN A 75 -3.53 -6.11 9.66
N TRP A 76 -3.94 -4.85 9.81
CA TRP A 76 -3.00 -3.73 9.76
C TRP A 76 -2.02 -3.74 10.93
N VAL A 77 -2.50 -3.99 12.16
CA VAL A 77 -1.63 -4.13 13.33
C VAL A 77 -0.63 -5.26 13.13
N GLU A 78 -1.09 -6.44 12.69
CA GLU A 78 -0.23 -7.59 12.36
C GLU A 78 0.81 -7.27 11.30
N LEU A 79 0.45 -6.50 10.26
CA LEU A 79 1.40 -5.99 9.27
C LEU A 79 2.43 -5.08 9.93
N THR A 80 2.04 -4.10 10.75
CA THR A 80 3.00 -3.19 11.37
C THR A 80 3.98 -3.88 12.31
N GLU A 81 3.56 -4.96 12.98
CA GLU A 81 4.42 -5.76 13.86
C GLU A 81 5.38 -6.68 13.08
N LYS A 82 5.00 -7.10 11.87
CA LYS A 82 5.82 -7.96 11.00
C LYS A 82 7.09 -7.28 10.49
N PHE A 83 7.10 -5.95 10.32
CA PHE A 83 8.20 -5.22 9.69
C PHE A 83 9.12 -4.52 10.71
N GLU A 84 10.43 -4.54 10.47
CA GLU A 84 11.42 -3.86 11.33
C GLU A 84 11.29 -2.33 11.24
N LYS A 85 10.86 -1.82 10.09
CA LYS A 85 10.72 -0.40 9.82
C LYS A 85 9.40 -0.09 9.17
N ILE A 86 8.87 1.10 9.47
CA ILE A 86 7.74 1.69 8.78
C ILE A 86 8.24 2.97 8.14
N TYR A 87 8.01 3.10 6.84
CA TYR A 87 8.29 4.32 6.09
C TYR A 87 6.97 4.88 5.57
N THR A 88 6.66 6.12 5.92
CA THR A 88 5.42 6.77 5.49
C THR A 88 5.75 7.82 4.43
N TRP A 89 5.21 7.64 3.22
CA TRP A 89 5.23 8.66 2.19
C TRP A 89 4.20 9.75 2.51
N LYS A 90 4.61 11.02 2.40
CA LYS A 90 3.80 12.22 2.60
C LYS A 90 3.81 13.05 1.32
#